data_AF-A0A2K1ENS9-F1
#
_entry.id   AF-A0A2K1ENS9-F1
#
_cell.length_a   1.000
_cell.length_b   1.000
_cell.length_c   1.000
_cell.angle_alpha   90.00
_cell.angle_beta   90.00
_cell.angle_gamma   90.00
#
_symmetry.space_group_name_H-M   'P 1'
#
loop_
_entity.id
_entity.type
_entity.pdbx_description
1 polymer ?
#
loop_
_entity_poly.entity_id
_entity_poly.type
_entity_poly.pdbx_seq_one_letter_code
_entity_poly.pdbx_strand_id
1 'polypeptide(L)'
;METNTDQIIVVSNEFLLVEAGTDGIHSKIHPSAFLSQWHANCFQNELGNITDRYIGRPVDFFVVYSMAELIQDLISKYQSVEWIIV
;
A
#
# COMPACT_ATOMS: atom_id res chain seq x y z
N MET A 1 -18.29 -17.40 9.30
CA MET A 1 -17.49 -16.24 9.73
C MET A 1 -16.19 -16.32 8.97
N GLU A 2 -16.09 -15.64 7.83
CA GLU A 2 -14.83 -15.51 7.11
C GLU A 2 -13.88 -14.74 8.01
N THR A 3 -12.87 -15.42 8.53
CA THR A 3 -11.73 -14.73 9.11
C THR A 3 -11.08 -13.93 7.98
N ASN A 4 -10.95 -12.63 8.19
CA ASN A 4 -10.21 -11.65 7.38
C ASN A 4 -8.69 -11.95 7.37
N THR A 5 -8.31 -13.22 7.27
CA THR A 5 -6.92 -13.73 7.39
C THR A 5 -6.12 -13.58 6.11
N ASP A 6 -6.73 -13.14 5.02
CA ASP A 6 -6.11 -13.08 3.69
C ASP A 6 -5.54 -11.70 3.36
N GLN A 7 -5.83 -10.68 4.17
CA GLN A 7 -5.44 -9.30 3.92
C GLN A 7 -4.90 -8.60 5.17
N ILE A 8 -3.83 -7.84 4.99
CA ILE A 8 -3.22 -6.94 5.97
C ILE A 8 -3.52 -5.51 5.51
N ILE A 9 -4.37 -4.83 6.27
CA ILE A 9 -4.66 -3.41 6.07
C ILE A 9 -3.48 -2.61 6.64
N VAL A 10 -2.80 -1.85 5.79
CA VAL A 10 -1.63 -1.04 6.20
C VAL A 10 -2.06 0.37 6.57
N VAL A 11 -2.95 0.97 5.77
CA VAL A 11 -3.58 2.25 6.07
C VAL A 11 -5.02 2.23 5.60
N SER A 12 -5.92 2.80 6.40
CA SER A 12 -7.34 2.94 6.06
C SER A 12 -7.90 4.22 6.66
N ASN A 13 -8.12 5.21 5.82
CA ASN A 13 -8.86 6.43 6.14
C ASN A 13 -9.70 6.88 4.92
N GLU A 14 -10.40 8.02 5.03
CA GLU A 14 -11.29 8.49 3.97
C GLU A 14 -10.58 8.87 2.66
N PHE A 15 -9.27 9.16 2.71
CA PHE A 15 -8.46 9.61 1.58
C PHE A 15 -7.47 8.57 1.06
N LEU A 16 -7.08 7.60 1.88
CA LEU A 16 -6.07 6.60 1.55
C LEU A 16 -6.41 5.24 2.17
N LEU A 17 -6.51 4.24 1.30
CA LEU A 17 -6.59 2.83 1.64
C LEU A 17 -5.47 2.10 0.92
N VAL A 18 -4.66 1.33 1.66
CA VAL A 18 -3.69 0.38 1.07
C VAL A 18 -3.66 -0.89 1.89
N GLU A 19 -3.82 -2.01 1.21
CA GLU A 19 -3.95 -3.35 1.79
C GLU A 19 -3.06 -4.32 1.01
N ALA A 20 -2.37 -5.22 1.71
CA ALA A 20 -1.68 -6.34 1.11
C ALA A 20 -2.55 -7.59 1.26
N GLY A 21 -2.82 -8.28 0.16
CA GLY A 21 -3.63 -9.49 0.12
C GLY A 21 -2.92 -10.64 -0.55
N THR A 22 -3.50 -11.83 -0.42
CA THR A 22 -3.06 -13.02 -1.15
C THR A 22 -3.13 -12.85 -2.67
N ASP A 23 -3.99 -11.96 -3.16
CA ASP A 23 -4.18 -11.62 -4.56
C ASP A 23 -3.36 -10.39 -5.02
N GLY A 24 -2.55 -9.81 -4.14
CA GLY A 24 -1.66 -8.69 -4.44
C GLY A 24 -1.94 -7.47 -3.58
N ILE A 25 -1.65 -6.28 -4.09
CA ILE A 25 -1.86 -5.02 -3.36
C ILE A 25 -3.15 -4.38 -3.83
N HIS A 26 -4.05 -4.08 -2.89
CA HIS A 26 -5.26 -3.31 -3.14
C HIS A 26 -5.09 -1.90 -2.60
N SER A 27 -5.50 -0.90 -3.38
CA SER A 27 -5.41 0.48 -2.94
C SER A 27 -6.52 1.36 -3.50
N LYS A 28 -6.90 2.35 -2.68
CA LYS A 28 -7.74 3.48 -3.07
C LYS A 28 -7.02 4.75 -2.64
N ILE A 29 -6.53 5.50 -3.62
CA ILE A 29 -5.68 6.67 -3.40
C ILE A 29 -6.46 7.90 -3.85
N HIS A 30 -6.88 8.74 -2.91
CA HIS A 30 -7.44 10.05 -3.21
C HIS A 30 -6.30 11.07 -3.31
N PRO A 31 -6.22 11.89 -4.38
CA PRO A 31 -5.15 12.90 -4.51
C PRO A 31 -5.07 13.87 -3.32
N SER A 32 -6.20 14.08 -2.64
CA SER A 32 -6.32 14.91 -1.43
C SER A 32 -5.53 14.38 -0.22
N ALA A 33 -5.15 13.10 -0.21
CA ALA A 33 -4.24 12.56 0.80
C ALA A 33 -2.81 13.11 0.65
N PHE A 34 -2.50 13.75 -0.50
CA PHE A 34 -1.15 14.16 -0.86
C PHE A 34 -1.05 15.66 -1.06
N LEU A 35 0.18 16.19 -0.88
CA LEU A 35 0.50 17.59 -1.09
C LEU A 35 0.21 18.07 -2.53
N SER A 36 0.29 17.17 -3.51
CA SER A 36 -0.11 17.45 -4.89
C SER A 36 -0.48 16.18 -5.65
N GLN A 37 -1.15 16.33 -6.79
CA GLN A 37 -1.41 15.22 -7.73
C GLN A 37 -0.12 14.53 -8.18
N TRP A 38 0.97 15.29 -8.34
CA TRP A 38 2.25 14.72 -8.73
C TRP A 38 2.80 13.77 -7.65
N HIS A 39 2.67 14.15 -6.36
CA HIS A 39 3.05 13.28 -5.25
C HIS A 39 2.19 12.02 -5.15
N ALA A 40 0.87 12.14 -5.38
CA ALA A 40 -0.03 10.98 -5.45
C ALA A 40 0.38 10.01 -6.57
N ASN A 41 0.74 10.54 -7.75
CA ASN A 41 1.21 9.72 -8.87
C ASN A 41 2.55 9.02 -8.56
N CYS A 42 3.49 9.73 -7.91
CA CYS A 42 4.75 9.13 -7.45
C CYS A 42 4.49 7.96 -6.49
N PHE A 43 3.60 8.15 -5.51
CA PHE A 43 3.22 7.11 -4.57
C PHE A 43 2.62 5.90 -5.29
N GLN A 44 1.68 6.12 -6.21
CA GLN A 44 1.03 5.05 -6.97
C GLN A 44 2.03 4.26 -7.83
N ASN A 45 3.02 4.94 -8.44
CA ASN A 45 4.08 4.28 -9.19
C ASN A 45 5.01 3.44 -8.30
N GLU A 46 5.43 3.97 -7.14
CA GLU A 46 6.24 3.20 -6.19
C GLU A 46 5.47 2.01 -5.63
N LEU A 47 4.16 2.17 -5.37
CA LEU A 47 3.29 1.08 -4.94
C LEU A 47 3.18 -0.01 -6.01
N GLY A 48 3.02 0.38 -7.29
CA GLY A 48 3.04 -0.55 -8.43
C GLY A 48 4.35 -1.33 -8.53
N ASN A 49 5.50 -0.67 -8.30
CA ASN A 49 6.80 -1.34 -8.25
C ASN A 49 6.91 -2.36 -7.11
N ILE A 50 6.20 -2.16 -5.99
CA ILE A 50 6.12 -3.17 -4.92
C ILE A 50 5.29 -4.34 -5.44
N THR A 51 4.10 -4.11 -6.01
CA THR A 51 3.24 -5.15 -6.58
C THR A 51 4.00 -6.04 -7.57
N ASP A 52 4.75 -5.43 -8.49
CA ASP A 52 5.47 -6.15 -9.55
C ASP A 52 6.54 -7.11 -9.01
N ARG A 53 7.13 -6.84 -7.84
CA ARG A 53 8.13 -7.73 -7.21
C ARG A 53 7.55 -9.07 -6.77
N TYR A 54 6.24 -9.14 -6.58
CA TYR A 54 5.52 -10.30 -6.06
C TYR A 54 4.70 -11.04 -7.12
N ILE A 55 4.61 -10.50 -8.35
CA ILE A 55 4.01 -11.22 -9.47
C ILE A 55 4.74 -12.56 -9.69
N GLY A 56 3.96 -13.65 -9.72
CA GLY A 56 4.47 -15.00 -9.96
C GLY A 56 5.19 -15.64 -8.78
N ARG A 57 5.23 -14.99 -7.60
CA ARG A 57 5.72 -15.62 -6.36
C ARG A 57 4.63 -16.51 -5.73
N PRO A 58 5.01 -17.57 -5.00
CA PRO A 58 4.07 -18.30 -4.16
C PRO A 58 3.43 -17.32 -3.17
N VAL A 59 2.13 -17.42 -3.02
CA VAL A 59 1.38 -16.59 -2.08
C VAL A 59 1.21 -17.37 -0.79
N ASP A 60 1.85 -16.87 0.27
CA ASP A 60 1.68 -17.33 1.63
C ASP A 60 1.67 -16.15 2.59
N PHE A 61 1.39 -16.42 3.86
CA PHE A 61 1.33 -15.39 4.89
C PHE A 61 2.64 -14.57 4.99
N PHE A 62 3.81 -15.19 4.81
CA PHE A 62 5.09 -14.47 4.88
C PHE A 62 5.22 -13.48 3.72
N VAL A 63 4.79 -13.88 2.53
CA VAL A 63 4.77 -13.01 1.35
C VAL A 63 3.81 -11.84 1.55
N VAL A 64 2.59 -12.09 2.04
CA VAL A 64 1.60 -11.03 2.34
C VAL A 64 2.14 -10.08 3.42
N TYR A 65 2.77 -10.61 4.46
CA TYR A 65 3.40 -9.83 5.52
C TYR A 65 4.56 -8.97 5.00
N SER A 66 5.47 -9.52 4.19
CA SER A 66 6.55 -8.74 3.58
C SER A 66 6.04 -7.66 2.62
N MET A 67 4.95 -7.90 1.89
CA MET A 67 4.30 -6.86 1.08
C MET A 67 3.80 -5.72 1.96
N ALA A 68 3.12 -6.05 3.07
CA ALA A 68 2.62 -5.06 4.03
C ALA A 68 3.74 -4.22 4.65
N GLU A 69 4.87 -4.83 5.03
CA GLU A 69 6.05 -4.11 5.54
C GLU A 69 6.60 -3.10 4.52
N LEU A 70 6.72 -3.50 3.24
CA LEU A 70 7.19 -2.59 2.19
C LEU A 70 6.22 -1.43 1.94
N ILE A 71 4.91 -1.69 2.01
CA ILE A 71 3.88 -0.64 1.91
C ILE A 71 4.01 0.31 3.11
N GLN A 72 4.20 -0.21 4.32
CA GLN A 72 4.34 0.60 5.53
C GLN A 72 5.59 1.49 5.46
N ASP A 73 6.70 0.97 4.96
CA ASP A 73 7.93 1.73 4.72
C ASP A 73 7.70 2.85 3.69
N LEU A 74 6.99 2.56 2.60
CA LEU A 74 6.64 3.55 1.58
C LEU A 74 5.77 4.68 2.15
N ILE A 75 4.74 4.34 2.92
CA ILE A 75 3.88 5.33 3.58
C ILE A 75 4.71 6.18 4.54
N SER A 76 5.53 5.55 5.38
CA SER A 76 6.39 6.23 6.35
C SER A 76 7.39 7.18 5.67
N LYS A 77 7.98 6.76 4.54
CA LYS A 77 8.84 7.61 3.70
C LYS A 77 8.09 8.86 3.24
N TYR A 78 6.88 8.72 2.71
CA TYR A 78 6.11 9.86 2.19
C TYR A 78 5.60 10.78 3.30
N GLN A 79 5.24 10.24 4.47
CA GLN A 79 4.89 11.03 5.66
C GLN A 79 6.11 11.79 6.21
N SER A 80 7.32 11.19 6.20
CA SER A 80 8.54 11.82 6.73
C SER A 80 8.97 13.09 6.00
N VAL A 81 8.49 13.27 4.76
CA VAL A 81 8.74 14.45 3.92
C VAL A 81 7.47 15.27 3.68
N GLU A 82 6.41 15.02 4.47
CA GLU A 82 5.14 15.75 4.43
C GLU A 82 4.43 15.70 3.06
N TRP A 83 4.67 14.63 2.29
CA TRP A 83 4.00 14.42 1.01
C TRP A 83 2.62 13.81 1.16
N ILE A 84 2.41 13.02 2.21
CA ILE A 84 1.09 12.61 2.71
C ILE A 84 0.71 13.60 3.82
N ILE A 85 -0.49 14.17 3.73
CA ILE A 85 -0.97 15.25 4.62
C ILE A 85 -2.16 14.82 5.49
N VAL A 86 -2.43 13.51 5.55
CA VAL A 86 -3.52 12.88 6.31
C VAL A 86 -3.00 11.92 7.36
#